data_AF-A0A6J2U866-F1
#
_entry.id   AF-A0A6J2U866-F1
#
_cell.length_a   1.000
_cell.length_b   1.000
_cell.length_c   1.000
_cell.angle_alpha   90.00
_cell.angle_beta   90.00
_cell.angle_gamma   90.00
#
_symmetry.space_group_name_H-M   'P 1'
#
loop_
_entity.id
_entity.type
_entity.pdbx_description
1 polymer ?
#
loop_
_entity_poly.entity_id
_entity_poly.type
_entity_poly.pdbx_seq_one_letter_code
_entity_poly.pdbx_strand_id
1 'polypeptide(L)'
;MGQKTHLAFLFIALLATFALAAEDSSSSSEEFKEIEAVKQLLLFAVENLSRITEYVAAEGKIIFEKVVQELSPLQEGNEELRIKLLNFTEFIEDAGKLKPREEGQPFELESYMLFVTLFEIVNAYNTTDNAVKPTLETSLIWASMTKNGLDAIENGLKTRFSVYFSEFDKKFKEFDSSLTPTERQENSKIFVWYNSVKNAPTLVEKANKFLGYLFQYL
;
A
#
# COMPACT_ATOMS: atom_id res chain seq x y z
N MET A 1 9.33 -12.87 -17.19
CA MET A 1 9.04 -11.48 -16.80
C MET A 1 7.63 -11.46 -16.25
N GLY A 2 7.49 -11.34 -14.93
CA GLY A 2 6.22 -11.58 -14.22
C GLY A 2 5.34 -10.33 -14.11
N GLN A 3 4.06 -10.53 -13.82
CA GLN A 3 3.05 -9.51 -13.52
C GLN A 3 3.55 -8.37 -12.60
N LYS A 4 4.49 -8.69 -11.70
CA LYS A 4 5.17 -7.77 -10.76
C LYS A 4 5.94 -6.65 -11.44
N THR A 5 6.63 -6.92 -12.55
CA THR A 5 7.36 -5.90 -13.30
C THR A 5 6.38 -4.95 -14.00
N HIS A 6 5.22 -5.47 -14.43
CA HIS A 6 4.22 -4.70 -15.17
C HIS A 6 3.51 -3.65 -14.31
N LEU A 7 3.18 -3.96 -13.05
CA LEU A 7 2.54 -3.00 -12.12
C LEU A 7 3.49 -1.87 -11.70
N ALA A 8 4.76 -2.20 -11.43
CA ALA A 8 5.78 -1.21 -11.09
C ALA A 8 6.09 -0.27 -12.28
N PHE A 9 6.15 -0.80 -13.51
CA PHE A 9 6.34 0.02 -14.71
C PHE A 9 5.14 0.94 -15.01
N LEU A 10 3.90 0.50 -14.74
CA LEU A 10 2.70 1.33 -14.90
C LEU A 10 2.66 2.48 -13.87
N PHE A 11 3.06 2.22 -12.63
CA PHE A 11 3.13 3.24 -11.58
C PHE A 11 4.25 4.27 -11.85
N ILE A 12 5.41 3.83 -12.34
CA ILE A 12 6.51 4.71 -12.80
C ILE A 12 6.07 5.54 -14.03
N ALA A 13 5.34 4.95 -14.97
CA ALA A 13 4.80 5.67 -16.12
C ALA A 13 3.80 6.76 -15.69
N LEU A 14 2.94 6.48 -14.70
CA LEU A 14 2.02 7.46 -14.12
C LEU A 14 2.77 8.65 -13.49
N LEU A 15 3.77 8.38 -12.64
CA LEU A 15 4.58 9.43 -12.00
C LEU A 15 5.38 10.26 -13.02
N ALA A 16 5.91 9.64 -14.08
CA ALA A 16 6.64 10.33 -15.14
C ALA A 16 5.72 11.20 -16.02
N THR A 17 4.49 10.75 -16.29
CA THR A 17 3.50 11.52 -17.08
C THR A 17 3.03 12.75 -16.30
N PHE A 18 2.95 12.67 -14.97
CA PHE A 18 2.58 13.80 -14.11
C PHE A 18 3.72 14.79 -13.84
N ALA A 19 4.97 14.34 -13.78
CA ALA A 19 6.13 15.23 -13.70
C ALA A 19 6.29 16.08 -14.98
N LEU A 20 6.04 15.49 -16.16
CA LEU A 20 6.07 16.21 -17.43
C LEU A 20 4.89 17.20 -17.58
N ALA A 21 3.70 16.86 -17.06
CA ALA A 21 2.55 17.77 -17.05
C ALA A 21 2.71 18.98 -16.10
N ALA A 22 3.70 18.95 -15.20
CA ALA A 22 4.02 20.06 -14.31
C ALA A 22 4.94 21.10 -14.96
N GLU A 23 5.74 20.73 -15.97
CA GLU A 23 6.69 21.65 -16.63
C GLU A 23 6.05 22.51 -17.74
N ASP A 24 4.94 22.09 -18.35
CA ASP A 24 4.37 22.75 -19.55
C ASP A 24 3.24 23.76 -19.29
N SER A 25 2.91 24.07 -18.04
CA SER A 25 1.71 24.84 -17.71
C SER A 25 1.97 26.35 -17.61
N SER A 26 2.09 27.01 -18.77
CA SER A 26 2.01 28.47 -18.89
C SER A 26 0.83 28.92 -19.78
N SER A 27 -0.42 28.72 -19.36
CA SER A 27 -1.52 29.67 -19.68
C SER A 27 -2.85 29.43 -18.91
N SER A 28 -3.43 30.55 -18.48
CA SER A 28 -4.84 30.87 -18.11
C SER A 28 -5.52 30.20 -16.89
N SER A 29 -6.44 30.95 -16.26
CA SER A 29 -6.58 31.08 -14.80
C SER A 29 -7.80 30.42 -14.12
N GLU A 30 -8.53 29.52 -14.80
CA GLU A 30 -9.64 28.75 -14.18
C GLU A 30 -9.44 27.23 -14.37
N GLU A 31 -9.07 26.79 -15.58
CA GLU A 31 -8.66 25.41 -15.90
C GLU A 31 -7.47 24.95 -15.01
N PHE A 32 -6.62 25.90 -14.61
CA PHE A 32 -5.51 25.67 -13.68
C PHE A 32 -5.97 25.29 -12.26
N LYS A 33 -7.12 25.79 -11.79
CA LYS A 33 -7.64 25.50 -10.44
C LYS A 33 -8.27 24.13 -10.35
N GLU A 34 -8.94 23.69 -11.41
CA GLU A 34 -9.52 22.33 -11.52
C GLU A 34 -8.41 21.27 -11.51
N ILE A 35 -7.40 21.46 -12.35
CA ILE A 35 -6.20 20.63 -12.38
C ILE A 35 -5.53 20.61 -11.00
N GLU A 36 -5.47 21.75 -10.31
CA GLU A 36 -4.86 21.86 -9.00
C GLU A 36 -5.64 21.12 -7.89
N ALA A 37 -6.96 21.22 -7.86
CA ALA A 37 -7.76 20.57 -6.81
C ALA A 37 -7.79 19.03 -6.97
N VAL A 38 -7.85 18.52 -8.20
CA VAL A 38 -7.70 17.09 -8.49
C VAL A 38 -6.27 16.62 -8.17
N LYS A 39 -5.24 17.42 -8.54
CA LYS A 39 -3.84 17.15 -8.15
C LYS A 39 -3.70 17.05 -6.63
N GLN A 40 -4.33 17.92 -5.86
CA GLN A 40 -4.26 17.87 -4.40
C GLN A 40 -4.90 16.62 -3.80
N LEU A 41 -6.03 16.15 -4.34
CA LEU A 41 -6.63 14.88 -3.93
C LEU A 41 -5.71 13.68 -4.24
N LEU A 42 -5.05 13.70 -5.40
CA LEU A 42 -4.13 12.65 -5.82
C LEU A 42 -2.83 12.66 -5.01
N LEU A 43 -2.24 13.84 -4.79
CA LEU A 43 -1.05 13.99 -3.94
C LEU A 43 -1.35 13.52 -2.51
N PHE A 44 -2.50 13.91 -1.96
CA PHE A 44 -2.95 13.44 -0.65
C PHE A 44 -3.09 11.91 -0.61
N ALA A 45 -3.68 11.31 -1.65
CA ALA A 45 -3.82 9.85 -1.73
C ALA A 45 -2.47 9.14 -1.80
N VAL A 46 -1.58 9.61 -2.68
CA VAL A 46 -0.25 9.03 -2.90
C VAL A 46 0.60 9.14 -1.63
N GLU A 47 0.65 10.31 -1.00
CA GLU A 47 1.40 10.54 0.24
C GLU A 47 0.93 9.61 1.37
N ASN A 48 -0.37 9.47 1.56
CA ASN A 48 -0.88 8.62 2.62
C ASN A 48 -0.68 7.13 2.33
N LEU A 49 -0.75 6.72 1.06
CA LEU A 49 -0.40 5.36 0.67
C LEU A 49 1.08 5.06 0.97
N SER A 50 2.00 5.99 0.70
CA SER A 50 3.42 5.84 1.08
C SER A 50 3.59 5.62 2.58
N ARG A 51 2.93 6.44 3.41
CA ARG A 51 3.01 6.32 4.87
C ARG A 51 2.49 4.96 5.36
N ILE A 52 1.48 4.40 4.69
CA ILE A 52 0.93 3.08 5.00
C ILE A 52 1.92 1.99 4.60
N THR A 53 2.52 2.07 3.41
CA THR A 53 3.46 1.06 2.91
C THR A 53 4.78 1.05 3.71
N GLU A 54 5.29 2.23 4.09
CA GLU A 54 6.44 2.39 4.98
C GLU A 54 6.19 1.77 6.36
N TYR A 55 5.02 2.02 6.94
CA TYR A 55 4.64 1.41 8.22
C TYR A 55 4.68 -0.12 8.14
N VAL A 56 4.13 -0.70 7.07
CA VAL A 56 4.14 -2.16 6.89
C VAL A 56 5.56 -2.69 6.69
N ALA A 57 6.40 -2.00 5.92
CA ALA A 57 7.78 -2.39 5.74
C ALA A 57 8.56 -2.38 7.07
N ALA A 58 8.39 -1.31 7.87
CA ALA A 58 9.06 -1.16 9.15
C ALA A 58 8.63 -2.22 10.18
N GLU A 59 7.32 -2.41 10.36
CA GLU A 59 6.82 -3.43 11.30
C GLU A 59 7.10 -4.85 10.80
N GLY A 60 6.96 -5.09 9.50
CA GLY A 60 7.30 -6.35 8.85
C GLY A 60 8.73 -6.76 9.11
N LYS A 61 9.66 -5.81 9.00
CA LYS A 61 11.08 -6.01 9.32
C LYS A 61 11.26 -6.48 10.76
N ILE A 62 10.63 -5.80 11.72
CA ILE A 62 10.72 -6.14 13.15
C ILE A 62 10.19 -7.56 13.41
N ILE A 63 9.07 -7.94 12.79
CA ILE A 63 8.51 -9.29 12.92
C ILE A 63 9.48 -10.31 12.34
N PHE A 64 9.94 -10.11 11.11
CA PHE A 64 10.80 -11.07 10.43
C PHE A 64 12.17 -11.20 11.10
N GLU A 65 12.74 -10.12 11.66
CA GLU A 65 13.95 -10.19 12.49
C GLU A 65 13.77 -11.17 13.66
N LYS A 66 12.63 -11.09 14.36
CA LYS A 66 12.31 -11.98 15.48
C LYS A 66 12.04 -13.42 15.02
N VAL A 67 11.34 -13.59 13.90
CA VAL A 67 11.05 -14.92 13.33
C VAL A 67 12.34 -15.61 12.92
N VAL A 68 13.23 -14.91 12.21
CA VAL A 68 14.55 -15.43 11.83
C VAL A 68 15.36 -15.75 13.08
N GLN A 69 15.40 -14.87 14.08
CA GLN A 69 16.10 -15.14 15.34
C GLN A 69 15.57 -16.38 16.06
N GLU A 70 14.24 -16.55 16.14
CA GLU A 70 13.59 -17.66 16.82
C GLU A 70 13.81 -19.00 16.11
N LEU A 71 13.75 -19.02 14.78
CA LEU A 71 13.77 -20.24 13.98
C LEU A 71 15.16 -20.63 13.46
N SER A 72 16.13 -19.71 13.45
CA SER A 72 17.51 -19.98 13.01
C SER A 72 18.17 -21.19 13.70
N PRO A 73 17.98 -21.44 15.02
CA PRO A 73 18.56 -22.63 15.65
C PRO A 73 17.99 -23.95 15.14
N LEU A 74 16.81 -23.94 14.52
CA LEU A 74 16.12 -25.13 14.02
C LEU A 74 16.47 -25.46 12.56
N GLN A 75 17.24 -24.60 11.89
CA GLN A 75 17.56 -24.78 10.47
C GLN A 75 18.65 -25.84 10.21
N GLU A 76 19.41 -26.23 11.24
CA GLU A 76 20.46 -27.24 11.08
C GLU A 76 19.83 -28.60 10.74
N GLY A 77 20.15 -29.11 9.55
CA GLY A 77 19.53 -30.33 9.02
C GLY A 77 18.11 -30.15 8.45
N ASN A 78 17.56 -28.94 8.43
CA ASN A 78 16.27 -28.61 7.81
C ASN A 78 16.44 -27.60 6.66
N GLU A 79 16.77 -28.12 5.48
CA GLU A 79 17.01 -27.32 4.28
C GLU A 79 15.77 -26.53 3.84
N GLU A 80 14.57 -27.09 4.02
CA GLU A 80 13.31 -26.42 3.68
C GLU A 80 13.09 -25.18 4.56
N LEU A 81 13.30 -25.30 5.88
CA LEU A 81 13.23 -24.17 6.80
C LEU A 81 14.30 -23.12 6.48
N ARG A 82 15.53 -23.54 6.18
CA ARG A 82 16.63 -22.65 5.81
C ARG A 82 16.26 -21.80 4.59
N ILE A 83 15.76 -22.40 3.52
CA ILE A 83 15.33 -21.69 2.30
C ILE A 83 14.19 -20.72 2.62
N LYS A 84 13.21 -21.13 3.43
CA LYS A 84 12.07 -20.28 3.81
C LYS A 84 12.50 -19.06 4.62
N LEU A 85 13.48 -19.21 5.52
CA LEU A 85 14.04 -18.09 6.30
C LEU A 85 14.86 -17.12 5.44
N LEU A 86 15.45 -17.55 4.32
CA LEU A 86 16.16 -16.65 3.41
C LEU A 86 15.25 -15.56 2.84
N ASN A 87 14.00 -15.89 2.51
CA ASN A 87 13.02 -14.90 2.04
C ASN A 87 12.76 -13.81 3.08
N PHE A 88 12.88 -14.14 4.38
CA PHE A 88 12.70 -13.17 5.47
C PHE A 88 13.94 -12.31 5.62
N THR A 89 15.14 -12.89 5.53
CA THR A 89 16.38 -12.12 5.55
C THR A 89 16.47 -11.12 4.40
N GLU A 90 16.05 -11.50 3.19
CA GLU A 90 15.99 -10.59 2.04
C GLU A 90 15.03 -9.42 2.30
N PHE A 91 13.82 -9.71 2.81
CA PHE A 91 12.87 -8.66 3.20
C PHE A 91 13.46 -7.72 4.26
N ILE A 92 14.10 -8.25 5.30
CA ILE A 92 14.69 -7.47 6.40
C ILE A 92 15.77 -6.54 5.87
N GLU A 93 16.63 -7.04 4.98
CA GLU A 93 17.69 -6.26 4.36
C GLU A 93 17.13 -5.13 3.51
N ASP A 94 16.14 -5.41 2.67
CA ASP A 94 15.52 -4.41 1.80
C ASP A 94 14.74 -3.36 2.59
N ALA A 95 13.96 -3.78 3.60
CA ALA A 95 13.28 -2.87 4.51
C ALA A 95 14.28 -2.02 5.33
N GLY A 96 15.46 -2.58 5.67
CA GLY A 96 16.51 -1.85 6.37
C GLY A 96 17.20 -0.76 5.54
N LYS A 97 17.05 -0.79 4.22
CA LYS A 97 17.57 0.24 3.31
C LYS A 97 16.62 1.43 3.18
N LEU A 98 15.35 1.28 3.57
CA LEU A 98 14.39 2.38 3.54
C LEU A 98 14.82 3.47 4.52
N LYS A 99 14.72 4.72 4.06
CA LYS A 99 14.94 5.88 4.93
C LYS A 99 13.59 6.35 5.46
N PRO A 100 13.52 6.87 6.69
CA PRO A 100 12.31 7.54 7.14
C PRO A 100 11.98 8.70 6.20
N ARG A 101 10.74 8.73 5.70
CA ARG A 101 10.27 9.77 4.81
C ARG A 101 10.11 11.11 5.55
N GLU A 102 10.52 12.19 4.90
CA GLU A 102 10.22 13.57 5.33
C GLU A 102 8.88 14.04 4.74
N GLU A 103 8.21 14.96 5.42
CA GLU A 103 6.95 15.53 4.94
C GLU A 103 7.12 16.17 3.56
N GLY A 104 6.19 15.86 2.64
CA GLY A 104 6.24 16.38 1.26
C GLY A 104 7.17 15.65 0.28
N GLN A 105 7.90 14.62 0.72
CA GLN A 105 8.70 13.79 -0.21
C GLN A 105 7.80 12.96 -1.16
N PRO A 106 8.26 12.63 -2.38
CA PRO A 106 7.48 11.81 -3.30
C PRO A 106 7.25 10.39 -2.77
N PHE A 107 6.37 9.64 -3.43
CA PHE A 107 6.11 8.24 -3.11
C PHE A 107 7.34 7.36 -3.33
N GLU A 108 7.67 6.53 -2.33
CA GLU A 108 8.74 5.54 -2.44
C GLU A 108 8.19 4.20 -2.94
N LEU A 109 8.54 3.84 -4.18
CA LEU A 109 8.11 2.60 -4.82
C LEU A 109 8.60 1.36 -4.04
N GLU A 110 9.79 1.45 -3.47
CA GLU A 110 10.44 0.41 -2.68
C GLU A 110 9.57 0.02 -1.48
N SER A 111 8.98 1.01 -0.79
CA SER A 111 8.08 0.76 0.35
C SER A 111 6.83 -0.02 -0.08
N TYR A 112 6.28 0.27 -1.25
CA TYR A 112 5.12 -0.44 -1.80
C TYR A 112 5.46 -1.87 -2.23
N MET A 113 6.63 -2.06 -2.86
CA MET A 113 7.09 -3.40 -3.20
C MET A 113 7.26 -4.26 -1.94
N LEU A 114 7.78 -3.69 -0.86
CA LEU A 114 7.87 -4.38 0.44
C LEU A 114 6.48 -4.66 1.03
N PHE A 115 5.53 -3.73 0.93
CA PHE A 115 4.14 -4.00 1.33
C PHE A 115 3.55 -5.22 0.60
N VAL A 116 3.73 -5.31 -0.73
CA VAL A 116 3.27 -6.44 -1.53
C VAL A 116 3.98 -7.73 -1.12
N THR A 117 5.30 -7.70 -0.97
CA THR A 117 6.11 -8.87 -0.56
C THR A 117 5.68 -9.40 0.80
N LEU A 118 5.40 -8.52 1.77
CA LEU A 118 4.89 -8.96 3.08
C LEU A 118 3.56 -9.69 2.95
N PHE A 119 2.63 -9.16 2.16
CA PHE A 119 1.33 -9.80 1.95
C PHE A 119 1.46 -11.18 1.26
N GLU A 120 2.36 -11.30 0.29
CA GLU A 120 2.68 -12.58 -0.35
C GLU A 120 3.26 -13.59 0.65
N ILE A 121 4.21 -13.17 1.49
CA ILE A 121 4.78 -14.00 2.55
C ILE A 121 3.69 -14.48 3.52
N VAL A 122 2.88 -13.55 4.04
CA VAL A 122 1.81 -13.86 5.00
C VAL A 122 0.83 -14.86 4.41
N ASN A 123 0.42 -14.69 3.15
CA ASN A 123 -0.47 -15.63 2.49
C ASN A 123 0.17 -17.00 2.24
N ALA A 124 1.44 -17.03 1.85
CA ALA A 124 2.16 -18.28 1.57
C ALA A 124 2.26 -19.19 2.81
N TYR A 125 2.30 -18.61 4.00
CA TYR A 125 2.38 -19.34 5.26
C TYR A 125 1.07 -19.38 6.05
N ASN A 126 0.00 -18.78 5.54
CA ASN A 126 -1.27 -18.78 6.25
C ASN A 126 -1.80 -20.22 6.41
N THR A 127 -2.03 -20.62 7.65
CA THR A 127 -2.54 -21.96 8.00
C THR A 127 -4.01 -21.97 8.39
N THR A 128 -4.71 -20.84 8.30
CA THR A 128 -6.14 -20.75 8.63
C THR A 128 -7.04 -21.30 7.53
N ASP A 129 -6.52 -21.48 6.32
CA ASP A 129 -7.23 -22.16 5.23
C ASP A 129 -7.03 -23.68 5.37
N ASN A 130 -8.13 -24.39 5.63
CA ASN A 130 -8.12 -25.82 5.94
C ASN A 130 -8.06 -26.72 4.69
N ALA A 131 -8.00 -26.14 3.49
CA ALA A 131 -8.03 -26.91 2.23
C ALA A 131 -6.81 -27.83 2.06
N VAL A 132 -5.65 -27.44 2.60
CA VAL A 132 -4.41 -28.24 2.56
C VAL A 132 -3.78 -28.25 3.94
N LYS A 133 -3.42 -29.45 4.43
CA LYS A 133 -2.72 -29.57 5.71
C LYS A 133 -1.33 -28.90 5.59
N PRO A 134 -1.00 -27.90 6.43
CA PRO A 134 0.29 -27.22 6.35
C PRO A 134 1.44 -28.17 6.72
N THR A 135 2.62 -27.93 6.16
CA THR A 135 3.84 -28.62 6.59
C THR A 135 4.23 -28.16 8.00
N LEU A 136 5.15 -28.89 8.65
CA LEU A 136 5.65 -28.52 9.97
C LEU A 136 6.31 -27.14 9.92
N GLU A 137 7.15 -26.90 8.92
CA GLU A 137 7.87 -25.66 8.68
C GLU A 137 6.92 -24.49 8.49
N THR A 138 5.88 -24.68 7.66
CA THR A 138 4.84 -23.66 7.44
C THR A 138 4.09 -23.34 8.73
N SER A 139 3.78 -24.36 9.54
CA SER A 139 3.09 -24.18 10.82
C SER A 139 3.97 -23.44 11.84
N LEU A 140 5.27 -23.77 11.90
CA LEU A 140 6.25 -23.11 12.77
C LEU A 140 6.42 -21.63 12.40
N ILE A 141 6.55 -21.34 11.11
CA ILE A 141 6.66 -19.97 10.59
C ILE A 141 5.40 -19.17 10.91
N TRP A 142 4.21 -19.71 10.61
CA TRP A 142 2.95 -19.03 10.92
C TRP A 142 2.79 -18.72 12.40
N ALA A 143 3.08 -19.71 13.26
CA ALA A 143 3.01 -19.55 14.70
C ALA A 143 4.00 -18.48 15.19
N SER A 144 5.23 -18.47 14.67
CA SER A 144 6.24 -17.48 15.01
C SER A 144 5.84 -16.07 14.54
N MET A 145 5.33 -15.90 13.31
CA MET A 145 4.84 -14.59 12.84
C MET A 145 3.69 -14.06 13.71
N THR A 146 2.71 -14.92 14.02
CA THR A 146 1.55 -14.57 14.85
C THR A 146 2.01 -14.13 16.25
N LYS A 147 2.86 -14.94 16.89
CA LYS A 147 3.46 -14.64 18.20
C LYS A 147 4.24 -13.34 18.20
N ASN A 148 4.94 -13.02 17.11
CA ASN A 148 5.82 -11.85 17.03
C ASN A 148 5.11 -10.57 16.58
N GLY A 149 3.80 -10.60 16.35
CA GLY A 149 2.97 -9.39 16.22
C GLY A 149 2.27 -9.21 14.88
N LEU A 150 2.03 -10.28 14.10
CA LEU A 150 1.33 -10.16 12.82
C LEU A 150 -0.06 -9.48 12.96
N ASP A 151 -0.80 -9.81 14.02
CA ASP A 151 -2.09 -9.18 14.34
C ASP A 151 -1.96 -7.67 14.62
N ALA A 152 -0.81 -7.23 15.14
CA ALA A 152 -0.56 -5.82 15.40
C ALA A 152 -0.39 -5.03 14.10
N ILE A 153 0.24 -5.62 13.07
CA ILE A 153 0.31 -5.03 11.72
C ILE A 153 -1.10 -4.89 11.14
N GLU A 154 -1.93 -5.93 11.22
CA GLU A 154 -3.30 -5.87 10.70
C GLU A 154 -4.13 -4.77 11.36
N ASN A 155 -4.05 -4.68 12.69
CA ASN A 155 -4.75 -3.64 13.46
C ASN A 155 -4.20 -2.23 13.19
N GLY A 156 -2.88 -2.10 13.04
CA GLY A 156 -2.25 -0.84 12.64
C GLY A 156 -2.66 -0.39 11.26
N LEU A 157 -2.71 -1.31 10.29
CA LEU A 157 -3.24 -1.07 8.94
C LEU A 157 -4.69 -0.58 8.98
N LYS A 158 -5.57 -1.25 9.73
CA LYS A 158 -6.97 -0.84 9.89
C LYS A 158 -7.07 0.57 10.45
N THR A 159 -6.28 0.88 11.47
CA THR A 159 -6.25 2.21 12.09
C THR A 159 -5.81 3.28 11.08
N ARG A 160 -4.73 3.03 10.35
CA ARG A 160 -4.18 3.99 9.36
C ARG A 160 -5.12 4.22 8.18
N PHE A 161 -5.69 3.17 7.62
CA PHE A 161 -6.71 3.31 6.57
C PHE A 161 -7.96 4.04 7.07
N SER A 162 -8.38 3.81 8.32
CA SER A 162 -9.51 4.54 8.90
C SER A 162 -9.23 6.04 9.03
N VAL A 163 -8.03 6.41 9.51
CA VAL A 163 -7.59 7.81 9.59
C VAL A 163 -7.53 8.42 8.18
N TYR A 164 -6.89 7.72 7.25
CA TYR A 164 -6.79 8.12 5.86
C TYR A 164 -8.15 8.41 5.23
N PHE A 165 -9.12 7.49 5.33
CA PHE A 165 -10.44 7.71 4.75
C PHE A 165 -11.20 8.85 5.42
N SER A 166 -10.99 9.07 6.72
CA SER A 166 -11.60 10.22 7.40
C SER A 166 -11.01 11.55 6.92
N GLU A 167 -9.72 11.60 6.61
CA GLU A 167 -9.06 12.80 6.10
C GLU A 167 -9.37 13.02 4.62
N PHE A 168 -9.36 11.94 3.83
CA PHE A 168 -9.79 11.96 2.43
C PHE A 168 -11.23 12.47 2.29
N ASP A 169 -12.15 12.06 3.17
CA ASP A 169 -13.54 12.57 3.17
C ASP A 169 -13.61 14.08 3.35
N LYS A 170 -12.77 14.66 4.22
CA LYS A 170 -12.69 16.11 4.42
C LYS A 170 -12.15 16.79 3.16
N LYS A 171 -11.05 16.28 2.61
CA LYS A 171 -10.43 16.79 1.37
C LYS A 171 -11.38 16.70 0.18
N PHE A 172 -12.13 15.62 0.06
CA PHE A 172 -13.11 15.46 -1.00
C PHE A 172 -14.28 16.44 -0.87
N LYS A 173 -14.73 16.78 0.34
CA LYS A 173 -15.75 17.82 0.57
C LYS A 173 -15.24 19.21 0.23
N GLU A 174 -13.97 19.51 0.54
CA GLU A 174 -13.30 20.76 0.12
C GLU A 174 -13.27 20.84 -1.41
N PHE A 175 -12.87 19.75 -2.08
CA PHE A 175 -12.92 19.63 -3.54
C PHE A 175 -14.34 19.85 -4.09
N ASP A 176 -15.35 19.13 -3.60
CA ASP A 176 -16.74 19.26 -4.08
C ASP A 176 -17.32 20.67 -3.92
N SER A 177 -16.92 21.37 -2.85
CA SER A 177 -17.35 22.75 -2.59
C SER A 177 -16.64 23.78 -3.48
N SER A 178 -15.50 23.41 -4.07
CA SER A 178 -14.74 24.26 -4.98
C SER A 178 -15.25 24.23 -6.42
N LEU A 179 -16.03 23.19 -6.79
CA LEU A 179 -16.51 23.00 -8.15
C LEU A 179 -17.77 23.82 -8.46
N THR A 180 -17.81 24.38 -9.66
CA THR A 180 -19.00 24.89 -10.32
C THR A 180 -19.92 23.75 -10.77
N PRO A 181 -21.20 24.03 -11.11
CA PRO A 181 -22.12 23.00 -11.61
C PRO A 181 -21.63 22.28 -12.87
N THR A 182 -20.95 22.98 -13.79
CA THR A 182 -20.39 22.41 -15.03
C THR A 182 -19.23 21.46 -14.71
N GLU A 183 -18.27 21.89 -13.90
CA GLU A 183 -17.11 21.07 -13.51
C GLU A 183 -17.56 19.83 -12.72
N ARG A 184 -18.59 19.95 -11.88
CA ARG A 184 -19.18 18.79 -11.18
C ARG A 184 -19.75 17.75 -12.16
N GLN A 185 -20.33 18.20 -13.27
CA GLN A 185 -20.84 17.31 -14.32
C GLN A 185 -19.70 16.61 -15.08
N GLU A 186 -18.65 17.35 -15.41
CA GLU A 186 -17.45 16.84 -16.10
C GLU A 186 -16.70 15.82 -15.22
N ASN A 187 -16.62 16.09 -13.92
CA ASN A 187 -15.98 15.22 -12.93
C ASN A 187 -16.91 14.14 -12.36
N SER A 188 -18.09 13.91 -12.93
CA SER A 188 -19.11 12.98 -12.40
C SER A 188 -18.58 11.57 -12.05
N LYS A 189 -17.56 11.06 -12.76
CA LYS A 189 -16.90 9.78 -12.46
C LYS A 189 -16.25 9.74 -11.08
N ILE A 190 -15.58 10.83 -10.66
CA ILE A 190 -14.91 10.90 -9.35
C ILE A 190 -15.94 10.87 -8.20
N PHE A 191 -17.11 11.46 -8.42
CA PHE A 191 -18.22 11.44 -7.47
C PHE A 191 -18.86 10.06 -7.35
N VAL A 192 -19.07 9.37 -8.48
CA VAL A 192 -19.55 7.98 -8.47
C VAL A 192 -18.58 7.09 -7.72
N TRP A 193 -17.28 7.21 -8.00
CA TRP A 193 -16.25 6.47 -7.30
C TRP A 193 -16.22 6.78 -5.80
N TYR A 194 -16.13 8.05 -5.42
CA TYR A 194 -16.09 8.46 -4.01
C TYR A 194 -17.33 7.94 -3.25
N ASN A 195 -18.52 8.05 -3.84
CA ASN A 195 -19.73 7.47 -3.24
C ASN A 195 -19.64 5.95 -3.12
N SER A 196 -19.05 5.26 -4.09
CA SER A 196 -18.83 3.81 -4.02
C SER A 196 -17.90 3.41 -2.88
N VAL A 197 -16.85 4.20 -2.61
CA VAL A 197 -15.92 4.02 -1.49
C VAL A 197 -16.63 4.33 -0.18
N LYS A 198 -17.28 5.50 -0.07
CA LYS A 198 -17.97 5.95 1.14
C LYS A 198 -19.02 4.94 1.63
N ASN A 199 -19.78 4.38 0.70
CA ASN A 199 -20.88 3.46 0.99
C ASN A 199 -20.43 1.99 1.14
N ALA A 200 -19.15 1.70 1.01
CA ALA A 200 -18.67 0.33 1.21
C ALA A 200 -18.80 -0.09 2.69
N PRO A 201 -19.30 -1.30 2.97
CA PRO A 201 -19.66 -1.77 4.31
C PRO A 201 -18.46 -2.04 5.21
N THR A 202 -17.30 -2.40 4.64
CA THR A 202 -16.09 -2.77 5.39
C THR A 202 -14.91 -1.91 4.99
N LEU A 203 -13.95 -1.74 5.88
CA LEU A 203 -12.70 -1.01 5.59
C LEU A 203 -11.91 -1.66 4.45
N VAL A 204 -11.92 -2.99 4.37
CA VAL A 204 -11.29 -3.76 3.29
C VAL A 204 -11.95 -3.45 1.95
N GLU A 205 -13.27 -3.43 1.88
CA GLU A 205 -13.98 -3.05 0.66
C GLU A 205 -13.76 -1.58 0.27
N LYS A 206 -13.65 -0.67 1.26
CA LYS A 206 -13.25 0.73 1.03
C LYS A 206 -11.88 0.80 0.38
N ALA A 207 -10.88 0.13 0.95
CA ALA A 207 -9.53 0.06 0.41
C ALA A 207 -9.50 -0.52 -1.01
N ASN A 208 -10.19 -1.62 -1.26
CA ASN A 208 -10.24 -2.26 -2.58
C ASN A 208 -10.86 -1.35 -3.64
N LYS A 209 -11.98 -0.67 -3.34
CA LYS A 209 -12.61 0.27 -4.28
C LYS A 209 -11.77 1.53 -4.49
N PHE A 210 -11.11 2.00 -3.43
CA PHE A 210 -10.21 3.15 -3.49
C PHE A 210 -9.03 2.87 -4.42
N LEU A 211 -8.31 1.78 -4.15
CA LEU A 211 -7.17 1.33 -4.95
C LEU A 211 -7.57 0.94 -6.37
N GLY A 212 -8.71 0.26 -6.54
CA GLY A 212 -9.20 -0.16 -7.86
C GLY A 212 -9.44 1.02 -8.81
N TYR A 213 -9.95 2.15 -8.32
CA TYR A 213 -10.09 3.35 -9.14
C TYR A 213 -8.76 4.00 -9.47
N LEU A 214 -7.84 4.12 -8.50
CA LEU A 214 -6.49 4.62 -8.77
C LEU A 214 -5.77 3.78 -9.83
N PHE A 215 -6.02 2.47 -9.85
CA PHE A 215 -5.43 1.52 -10.80
C PHE A 215 -6.19 1.40 -12.12
N GLN A 216 -7.40 1.96 -12.27
CA GLN A 216 -8.14 1.98 -13.55
C GLN A 216 -7.63 3.07 -14.52
N TYR A 217 -6.87 4.04 -14.01
CA TYR A 217 -6.19 5.05 -14.79
C TYR A 217 -4.69 4.72 -14.98
N LEU A 218 -4.32 3.46 -14.74
CA LEU A 218 -3.09 2.81 -15.18
C LEU A 218 -3.35 2.00 -16.47
#